data_AF-A0A5P2AIA5-F1
#
_entry.id   AF-A0A5P2AIA5-F1
#
_cell.length_a   1.000
_cell.length_b   1.000
_cell.length_c   1.000
_cell.angle_alpha   90.00
_cell.angle_beta   90.00
_cell.angle_gamma   90.00
#
_symmetry.space_group_name_H-M   'P 1'
#
loop_
_entity.id
_entity.type
_entity.pdbx_description
1 polymer ?
#
loop_
_entity_poly.entity_id
_entity_poly.type
_entity_poly.pdbx_seq_one_letter_code
_entity_poly.pdbx_strand_id
1 'polypeptide(L)'
;MDVRERPDRPLSTWPCYAGVKKVDAILLVPDEQRINGRSRFWLFHSVEGRQVYRKISIADGAESGLPPEQTAAIDLPDRLLSAWVSFNGIEKVDAFLPVPDLQRVDGKSWYWVFHTLMDRQVYRLISVADGRMHRDNLERGDRGLDLWRSLAGIARVDEFLAVPDMQRINGMSLFWAFHQDKYRIIMTRDGHGHEDQVTVEDRPLTMWRSLTG
;
A
#
# COMPACT_ATOMS: atom_id res chain seq x y z
N MET A 1 6.31 -13.26 -25.55
CA MET A 1 7.20 -12.10 -25.39
C MET A 1 8.21 -12.47 -24.33
N ASP A 2 9.50 -12.42 -24.66
CA ASP A 2 10.54 -12.56 -23.64
C ASP A 2 10.43 -11.39 -22.66
N VAL A 3 10.15 -11.71 -21.40
CA VAL A 3 10.27 -10.75 -20.31
C VAL A 3 11.77 -10.51 -20.13
N ARG A 4 12.27 -9.40 -20.68
CA ARG A 4 13.65 -9.01 -20.48
C ARG A 4 13.80 -8.50 -19.05
N GLU A 5 14.31 -9.34 -18.17
CA GLU A 5 14.69 -8.95 -16.82
C GLU A 5 15.67 -7.77 -16.90
N ARG A 6 15.41 -6.75 -16.09
CA ARG A 6 16.25 -5.56 -15.99
C ARG A 6 17.02 -5.64 -14.68
N PRO A 7 18.27 -5.17 -14.64
CA PRO A 7 19.02 -5.12 -13.40
C PRO A 7 18.34 -4.18 -12.41
N ASP A 8 18.49 -4.49 -11.12
CA ASP A 8 18.08 -3.60 -10.04
C ASP A 8 18.75 -2.24 -10.19
N ARG A 9 17.98 -1.19 -9.86
CA ARG A 9 18.44 0.19 -9.91
C ARG A 9 18.13 0.89 -8.60
N PRO A 10 18.99 1.79 -8.12
CA PRO A 10 18.70 2.60 -6.94
C PRO A 10 17.39 3.39 -7.13
N LEU A 11 16.63 3.59 -6.05
CA LEU A 11 15.43 4.44 -6.07
C LEU A 11 15.69 5.83 -6.67
N SER A 12 16.90 6.36 -6.46
CA SER A 12 17.33 7.66 -6.98
C SER A 12 17.33 7.76 -8.51
N THR A 13 17.18 6.66 -9.26
CA THR A 13 17.02 6.72 -10.72
C THR A 13 15.65 7.26 -11.14
N TRP A 14 14.68 7.28 -10.23
CA TRP A 14 13.35 7.80 -10.48
C TRP A 14 13.23 9.23 -9.92
N PRO A 15 12.91 10.24 -10.75
CA PRO A 15 12.79 11.62 -10.30
C PRO A 15 11.77 11.82 -9.16
N CYS A 16 10.69 11.02 -9.14
CA CYS A 16 9.67 11.08 -8.09
C CYS A 16 10.17 10.66 -6.69
N TYR A 17 11.26 9.89 -6.62
CA TYR A 17 11.92 9.44 -5.39
C TYR A 17 13.08 10.35 -4.96
N ALA A 18 13.22 11.56 -5.52
CA ALA A 18 14.26 12.49 -5.10
C ALA A 18 14.23 12.74 -3.58
N GLY A 19 15.35 12.46 -2.90
CA GLY A 19 15.49 12.58 -1.44
C GLY A 19 14.92 11.42 -0.62
N VAL A 20 14.31 10.42 -1.26
CA VAL A 20 13.76 9.23 -0.60
C VAL A 20 14.85 8.17 -0.44
N LYS A 21 15.20 7.84 0.81
CA LYS A 21 16.16 6.76 1.11
C LYS A 21 15.51 5.39 1.14
N LYS A 22 14.27 5.33 1.64
CA LYS A 22 13.47 4.13 1.79
C LYS A 22 12.00 4.53 1.66
N VAL A 23 11.22 3.72 0.94
CA VAL A 23 9.76 3.80 0.97
C VAL A 23 9.28 3.06 2.21
N ASP A 24 8.49 3.73 3.04
CA ASP A 24 7.93 3.13 4.26
C ASP A 24 6.57 2.47 3.99
N ALA A 25 5.75 3.09 3.15
CA ALA A 25 4.47 2.55 2.67
C ALA A 25 4.07 3.25 1.36
N ILE A 26 3.17 2.64 0.59
CA ILE A 26 2.61 3.23 -0.63
C ILE A 26 1.11 2.97 -0.71
N LEU A 27 0.36 3.95 -1.20
CA LEU A 27 -1.08 3.83 -1.41
C LEU A 27 -1.45 4.34 -2.80
N LEU A 28 -2.24 3.57 -3.54
CA LEU A 28 -2.82 3.99 -4.81
C LEU A 28 -3.79 5.14 -4.60
N VAL A 29 -3.75 6.17 -5.46
CA VAL A 29 -4.86 7.14 -5.55
C VAL A 29 -5.99 6.51 -6.37
N PRO A 30 -7.13 6.10 -5.78
CA PRO A 30 -7.97 5.07 -6.37
C PRO A 30 -8.63 5.49 -7.69
N ASP A 31 -8.97 6.76 -7.80
CA ASP A 31 -9.60 7.36 -8.96
C ASP A 31 -8.63 7.89 -10.02
N GLU A 32 -7.33 7.76 -9.78
CA GLU A 32 -6.27 8.30 -10.63
C GLU A 32 -5.28 7.23 -11.12
N GLN A 33 -5.77 5.99 -11.29
CA GLN A 33 -5.00 4.90 -11.89
C GLN A 33 -5.16 4.88 -13.41
N ARG A 34 -4.04 4.92 -14.14
CA ARG A 34 -3.95 4.91 -15.62
C ARG A 34 -4.77 5.99 -16.33
N ILE A 35 -5.07 7.09 -15.65
CA ILE A 35 -5.78 8.23 -16.23
C ILE A 35 -4.81 9.02 -17.10
N ASN A 36 -5.14 9.17 -18.39
CA ASN A 36 -4.28 9.79 -19.39
C ASN A 36 -2.86 9.19 -19.43
N GLY A 37 -2.77 7.86 -19.30
CA GLY A 37 -1.51 7.14 -19.35
C GLY A 37 -0.64 7.31 -18.11
N ARG A 38 -1.21 7.71 -16.96
CA ARG A 38 -0.47 7.85 -15.69
C ARG A 38 -1.25 7.27 -14.51
N SER A 39 -0.51 6.68 -13.58
CA SER A 39 -1.02 6.27 -12.27
C SER A 39 -0.43 7.16 -11.18
N ARG A 40 -1.23 7.45 -10.15
CA ARG A 40 -0.82 8.27 -9.02
C ARG A 40 -0.83 7.51 -7.71
N PHE A 41 0.08 7.89 -6.83
CA PHE A 41 0.32 7.23 -5.57
C PHE A 41 0.59 8.27 -4.48
N TRP A 42 0.12 7.99 -3.26
CA TRP A 42 0.71 8.59 -2.07
C TRP A 42 1.87 7.72 -1.62
N LEU A 43 3.04 8.33 -1.56
CA LEU A 43 4.28 7.69 -1.13
C LEU A 43 4.63 8.17 0.27
N PHE A 44 4.80 7.25 1.20
CA PHE A 44 5.20 7.52 2.57
C PHE A 44 6.68 7.18 2.75
N HIS A 45 7.45 8.08 3.35
CA HIS A 45 8.88 7.90 3.60
C HIS A 45 9.37 8.73 4.79
N SER A 46 10.58 8.44 5.27
CA SER A 46 11.12 9.07 6.46
C SER A 46 12.16 10.15 6.14
N VAL A 47 11.96 11.35 6.70
CA VAL A 47 12.91 12.47 6.67
C VAL A 47 13.26 12.81 8.11
N GLU A 48 14.55 12.76 8.45
CA GLU A 48 15.05 13.09 9.81
C GLU A 48 14.32 12.32 10.94
N GLY A 49 13.98 11.05 10.69
CA GLY A 49 13.30 10.18 11.64
C GLY A 49 11.79 10.41 11.77
N ARG A 50 11.19 11.31 10.98
CA ARG A 50 9.75 11.53 10.92
C ARG A 50 9.19 11.07 9.59
N GLN A 51 8.06 10.37 9.63
CA GLN A 51 7.39 9.98 8.40
C GLN A 51 6.66 11.19 7.80
N VAL A 52 6.85 11.38 6.50
CA VAL A 52 6.15 12.33 5.66
C VAL A 52 5.53 11.57 4.48
N TYR A 53 4.65 12.23 3.75
CA TYR A 53 4.12 11.69 2.51
C TYR A 53 4.18 12.71 1.39
N ARG A 54 4.27 12.23 0.15
CA ARG A 54 4.15 13.03 -1.07
C ARG A 54 3.22 12.36 -2.06
N LYS A 55 2.66 13.13 -3.00
CA LYS A 55 1.90 12.55 -4.13
C LYS A 55 2.83 12.47 -5.33
N ILE A 56 2.93 11.29 -5.92
CA ILE A 56 3.74 11.03 -7.11
C ILE A 56 2.89 10.53 -8.25
N SER A 57 3.36 10.70 -9.48
CA SER A 57 2.78 10.06 -10.67
C SER A 57 3.84 9.30 -11.44
N ILE A 58 3.43 8.19 -12.05
CA ILE A 58 4.26 7.33 -12.92
C ILE A 58 3.51 7.13 -14.23
N ALA A 59 4.19 7.32 -15.37
CA ALA A 59 3.64 7.07 -16.69
C ALA A 59 3.55 5.57 -17.01
N ASP A 60 2.52 5.19 -17.76
CA ASP A 60 2.49 3.91 -18.45
C ASP A 60 3.74 3.80 -19.34
N GLY A 61 4.46 2.68 -19.24
CA GLY A 61 5.70 2.51 -19.97
C GLY A 61 6.82 3.48 -19.53
N ALA A 62 6.80 3.98 -18.29
CA ALA A 62 7.91 4.76 -17.71
C ALA A 62 9.28 4.05 -17.87
N GLU A 63 9.27 2.72 -17.88
CA GLU A 63 10.45 1.90 -18.12
C GLU A 63 10.81 1.76 -19.62
N SER A 64 9.96 2.14 -20.56
CA SER A 64 10.15 1.93 -22.00
C SER A 64 11.07 2.95 -22.70
N GLY A 65 11.91 3.67 -21.94
CA GLY A 65 12.87 4.64 -22.49
C GLY A 65 12.28 6.02 -22.76
N LEU A 66 11.18 6.37 -22.09
CA LEU A 66 10.68 7.75 -22.07
C LEU A 66 11.74 8.68 -21.43
N PRO A 67 11.79 9.96 -21.84
CA PRO A 67 12.63 10.95 -21.16
C PRO A 67 12.31 11.01 -19.65
N PRO A 68 13.30 11.16 -18.75
CA PRO A 68 13.08 11.12 -17.30
C PRO A 68 11.99 12.06 -16.78
N GLU A 69 11.84 13.24 -17.37
CA GLU A 69 10.81 14.21 -17.03
C GLU A 69 9.38 13.75 -17.37
N GLN A 70 9.25 12.74 -18.24
CA GLN A 70 7.98 12.14 -18.64
C GLN A 70 7.69 10.84 -17.88
N THR A 71 8.71 10.16 -17.33
CA THR A 71 8.54 8.86 -16.67
C THR A 71 7.81 8.98 -15.34
N ALA A 72 8.19 9.93 -14.49
CA ALA A 72 7.62 10.10 -13.16
C ALA A 72 7.78 11.53 -12.63
N ALA A 73 6.87 11.97 -11.78
CA ALA A 73 6.87 13.31 -11.21
C ALA A 73 6.45 13.32 -9.74
N ILE A 74 6.86 14.37 -9.04
CA ILE A 74 6.30 14.76 -7.74
C ILE A 74 5.13 15.70 -8.02
N ASP A 75 3.91 15.18 -7.89
CA ASP A 75 2.67 15.94 -8.11
C ASP A 75 2.34 16.82 -6.89
N LEU A 76 2.75 16.39 -5.70
CA LEU A 76 2.64 17.15 -4.45
C LEU A 76 3.89 16.90 -3.59
N PRO A 77 4.58 17.94 -3.09
CA PRO A 77 5.78 17.78 -2.28
C PRO A 77 5.48 17.15 -0.91
N ASP A 78 6.54 16.86 -0.15
CA ASP A 78 6.43 16.29 1.19
C ASP A 78 5.51 17.10 2.10
N ARG A 79 4.65 16.36 2.81
CA ARG A 79 3.73 16.87 3.82
C ARG A 79 3.76 15.97 5.04
N LEU A 80 3.45 16.55 6.19
CA LEU A 80 3.29 15.82 7.44
C LEU A 80 2.05 14.92 7.37
N LEU A 81 2.11 13.77 8.05
CA LEU A 81 0.95 12.87 8.19
C LEU A 81 -0.28 13.57 8.75
N SER A 82 -0.10 14.62 9.57
CA SER A 82 -1.19 15.43 10.13
C SER A 82 -2.07 16.14 9.09
N ALA A 83 -1.70 16.13 7.81
CA ALA A 83 -2.57 16.60 6.73
C ALA A 83 -3.70 15.61 6.40
N TRP A 84 -3.59 14.35 6.83
CA TRP A 84 -4.66 13.34 6.77
C TRP A 84 -5.47 13.41 8.06
N VAL A 85 -6.77 13.69 7.94
CA VAL A 85 -7.68 13.75 9.11
C VAL A 85 -7.77 12.40 9.80
N SER A 86 -7.81 11.32 9.02
CA SER A 86 -7.90 9.94 9.48
C SER A 86 -6.63 9.44 10.19
N PHE A 87 -5.50 10.15 10.04
CA PHE A 87 -4.22 9.81 10.68
C PHE A 87 -3.97 10.55 11.98
N ASN A 88 -5.00 11.16 12.58
CA ASN A 88 -4.87 11.75 13.90
C ASN A 88 -4.28 10.73 14.90
N GLY A 89 -3.18 11.10 15.55
CA GLY A 89 -2.44 10.25 16.50
C GLY A 89 -1.52 9.19 15.88
N ILE A 90 -1.39 9.12 14.54
CA ILE A 90 -0.46 8.22 13.86
C ILE A 90 0.89 8.91 13.65
N GLU A 91 1.95 8.30 14.13
CA GLU A 91 3.33 8.76 13.88
C GLU A 91 3.97 8.06 12.68
N LYS A 92 3.56 6.81 12.42
CA LYS A 92 4.12 5.99 11.35
C LYS A 92 3.10 5.00 10.81
N VAL A 93 2.74 5.15 9.55
CA VAL A 93 2.03 4.13 8.76
C VAL A 93 3.02 3.04 8.35
N ASP A 94 2.60 1.79 8.53
CA ASP A 94 3.37 0.61 8.16
C ASP A 94 2.86 0.01 6.83
N ALA A 95 1.54 -0.17 6.67
CA ALA A 95 0.97 -0.79 5.48
C ALA A 95 -0.50 -0.40 5.25
N PHE A 96 -0.97 -0.59 4.02
CA PHE A 96 -2.37 -0.43 3.64
C PHE A 96 -2.93 -1.74 3.09
N LEU A 97 -4.17 -2.07 3.44
CA LEU A 97 -4.93 -3.16 2.83
C LEU A 97 -6.26 -2.61 2.31
N PRO A 98 -6.55 -2.64 1.00
CA PRO A 98 -7.86 -2.24 0.49
C PRO A 98 -8.97 -3.13 1.04
N VAL A 99 -10.10 -2.52 1.41
CA VAL A 99 -11.35 -3.26 1.65
C VAL A 99 -11.94 -3.60 0.28
N PRO A 100 -11.91 -4.87 -0.17
CA PRO A 100 -12.07 -5.19 -1.59
C PRO A 100 -13.44 -4.79 -2.15
N ASP A 101 -14.49 -5.05 -1.39
CA ASP A 101 -15.87 -4.78 -1.78
C ASP A 101 -16.27 -3.32 -1.68
N LEU A 102 -15.44 -2.51 -1.02
CA LEU A 102 -15.63 -1.08 -0.83
C LEU A 102 -14.57 -0.26 -1.57
N GLN A 103 -14.04 -0.73 -2.71
CA GLN A 103 -13.21 0.12 -3.57
C GLN A 103 -14.10 0.91 -4.54
N ARG A 104 -14.00 2.24 -4.50
CA ARG A 104 -14.75 3.19 -5.35
C ARG A 104 -16.27 3.04 -5.30
N VAL A 105 -16.80 2.62 -4.15
CA VAL A 105 -18.24 2.54 -3.89
C VAL A 105 -18.73 3.90 -3.40
N ASP A 106 -19.80 4.42 -4.00
CA ASP A 106 -20.36 5.74 -3.67
C ASP A 106 -19.33 6.89 -3.71
N GLY A 107 -18.35 6.79 -4.61
CA GLY A 107 -17.30 7.80 -4.80
C GLY A 107 -16.27 7.86 -3.68
N LYS A 108 -16.02 6.75 -2.97
CA LYS A 108 -14.89 6.62 -2.04
C LYS A 108 -14.33 5.19 -2.00
N SER A 109 -13.13 5.05 -1.46
CA SER A 109 -12.46 3.76 -1.25
C SER A 109 -12.04 3.61 0.20
N TRP A 110 -12.15 2.39 0.75
CA TRP A 110 -11.85 2.11 2.15
C TRP A 110 -10.58 1.30 2.28
N TYR A 111 -9.85 1.54 3.37
CA TYR A 111 -8.58 0.89 3.66
C TYR A 111 -8.50 0.54 5.13
N TRP A 112 -8.02 -0.66 5.43
CA TRP A 112 -7.38 -0.91 6.72
C TRP A 112 -5.97 -0.33 6.66
N VAL A 113 -5.68 0.57 7.60
CA VAL A 113 -4.36 1.20 7.73
C VAL A 113 -3.70 0.58 8.95
N PHE A 114 -2.56 -0.07 8.72
CA PHE A 114 -1.74 -0.67 9.77
C PHE A 114 -0.66 0.35 10.14
N HIS A 115 -0.51 0.60 11.43
CA HIS A 115 0.40 1.61 11.94
C HIS A 115 0.93 1.22 13.33
N THR A 116 2.02 1.86 13.71
CA THR A 116 2.69 1.56 14.98
C THR A 116 2.25 2.51 16.08
N LEU A 117 1.80 1.94 17.20
CA LEU A 117 1.43 2.65 18.41
C LEU A 117 2.07 1.93 19.61
N MET A 118 2.92 2.65 20.36
CA MET A 118 3.62 2.12 21.55
C MET A 118 4.31 0.76 21.28
N ASP A 119 5.12 0.72 20.21
CA ASP A 119 5.86 -0.48 19.76
C ASP A 119 5.03 -1.70 19.36
N ARG A 120 3.72 -1.52 19.19
CA ARG A 120 2.81 -2.56 18.67
C ARG A 120 2.19 -2.09 17.36
N GLN A 121 1.96 -3.02 16.44
CA GLN A 121 1.16 -2.72 15.27
C GLN A 121 -0.32 -2.85 15.64
N VAL A 122 -1.06 -1.81 15.32
CA VAL A 122 -2.52 -1.75 15.38
C VAL A 122 -3.04 -1.42 13.98
N TYR A 123 -4.34 -1.53 13.78
CA TYR A 123 -4.97 -1.08 12.55
C TYR A 123 -6.22 -0.24 12.82
N ARG A 124 -6.56 0.62 11.88
CA ARG A 124 -7.83 1.36 11.84
C ARG A 124 -8.47 1.29 10.47
N LEU A 125 -9.76 1.61 10.38
CA LEU A 125 -10.46 1.69 9.10
C LEU A 125 -10.59 3.15 8.69
N ILE A 126 -10.15 3.48 7.48
CA ILE A 126 -10.31 4.80 6.88
C ILE A 126 -11.09 4.70 5.58
N SER A 127 -11.57 5.84 5.09
CA SER A 127 -11.98 6.00 3.70
C SER A 127 -11.33 7.22 3.08
N VAL A 128 -11.21 7.20 1.74
CA VAL A 128 -10.70 8.30 0.93
C VAL A 128 -11.67 8.54 -0.20
N ALA A 129 -12.21 9.75 -0.29
CA ALA A 129 -13.13 10.14 -1.35
C ALA A 129 -12.41 10.26 -2.69
N ASP A 130 -13.11 9.90 -3.77
CA ASP A 130 -12.75 10.24 -5.13
C ASP A 130 -12.80 11.78 -5.31
N GLY A 131 -12.16 12.27 -6.36
CA GLY A 131 -12.16 13.67 -6.75
C GLY A 131 -10.98 14.45 -6.19
N ARG A 132 -10.84 15.69 -6.68
CA ARG A 132 -9.60 16.49 -6.58
C ARG A 132 -9.03 16.65 -5.16
N MET A 133 -9.88 16.66 -4.14
CA MET A 133 -9.45 16.92 -2.76
C MET A 133 -9.07 15.66 -2.00
N HIS A 134 -9.44 14.47 -2.48
CA HIS A 134 -9.18 13.17 -1.83
C HIS A 134 -9.42 13.21 -0.32
N ARG A 135 -10.56 13.75 0.11
CA ARG A 135 -10.86 13.92 1.54
C ARG A 135 -10.89 12.55 2.20
N ASP A 136 -10.13 12.43 3.28
CA ASP A 136 -10.05 11.20 4.06
C ASP A 136 -10.88 11.29 5.35
N ASN A 137 -11.38 10.15 5.80
CA ASN A 137 -12.18 10.04 7.02
C ASN A 137 -11.75 8.84 7.86
N LEU A 138 -11.81 8.99 9.18
CA LEU A 138 -11.72 7.88 10.12
C LEU A 138 -13.09 7.19 10.23
N GLU A 139 -13.20 5.98 9.69
CA GLU A 139 -14.43 5.19 9.71
C GLU A 139 -14.52 4.35 11.00
N ARG A 140 -13.36 3.92 11.51
CA ARG A 140 -13.26 3.15 12.76
C ARG A 140 -11.89 3.33 13.39
N GLY A 141 -11.85 3.59 14.70
CA GLY A 141 -10.61 3.77 15.46
C GLY A 141 -9.73 2.51 15.58
N ASP A 142 -8.62 2.67 16.29
CA ASP A 142 -7.57 1.64 16.42
C ASP A 142 -8.07 0.35 17.06
N ARG A 143 -7.55 -0.75 16.53
CA ARG A 143 -7.81 -2.11 16.96
C ARG A 143 -6.52 -2.93 16.92
N GLY A 144 -6.42 -3.90 17.83
CA GLY A 144 -5.28 -4.79 17.90
C GLY A 144 -5.22 -5.75 16.71
N LEU A 145 -4.00 -6.11 16.31
CA LEU A 145 -3.74 -7.05 15.22
C LEU A 145 -4.32 -8.44 15.49
N ASP A 146 -4.53 -8.80 16.76
CA ASP A 146 -5.13 -10.05 17.23
C ASP A 146 -6.55 -10.31 16.73
N LEU A 147 -7.25 -9.27 16.25
CA LEU A 147 -8.57 -9.41 15.63
C LEU A 147 -8.52 -9.96 14.20
N TRP A 148 -7.35 -10.04 13.56
CA TRP A 148 -7.15 -10.67 12.26
C TRP A 148 -6.74 -12.12 12.44
N ARG A 149 -7.65 -13.06 12.16
CA ARG A 149 -7.36 -14.50 12.32
C ARG A 149 -6.24 -14.95 11.39
N SER A 150 -6.20 -14.40 10.19
CA SER A 150 -5.19 -14.68 9.17
C SER A 150 -3.79 -14.15 9.51
N LEU A 151 -3.70 -13.20 10.45
CA LEU A 151 -2.45 -12.61 10.91
C LEU A 151 -2.00 -13.16 12.28
N ALA A 152 -2.65 -14.21 12.77
CA ALA A 152 -2.24 -14.88 14.00
C ALA A 152 -0.75 -15.27 13.94
N GLY A 153 -0.01 -14.92 14.99
CA GLY A 153 1.43 -15.15 15.10
C GLY A 153 2.32 -14.11 14.42
N ILE A 154 1.75 -13.16 13.67
CA ILE A 154 2.49 -12.04 13.09
C ILE A 154 2.50 -10.88 14.08
N ALA A 155 3.69 -10.38 14.44
CA ALA A 155 3.81 -9.22 15.32
C ALA A 155 3.65 -7.88 14.57
N ARG A 156 4.07 -7.84 13.30
CA ARG A 156 3.99 -6.69 12.41
C ARG A 156 3.93 -7.17 10.97
N VAL A 157 2.97 -6.66 10.19
CA VAL A 157 2.95 -6.77 8.74
C VAL A 157 3.76 -5.63 8.15
N ASP A 158 4.61 -5.94 7.18
CA ASP A 158 5.44 -4.97 6.47
C ASP A 158 4.75 -4.44 5.20
N GLU A 159 4.00 -5.28 4.49
CA GLU A 159 3.27 -4.89 3.28
C GLU A 159 2.16 -5.90 2.92
N PHE A 160 1.11 -5.43 2.26
CA PHE A 160 0.14 -6.28 1.58
C PHE A 160 0.17 -6.06 0.08
N LEU A 161 0.20 -7.15 -0.71
CA LEU A 161 0.03 -7.08 -2.16
C LEU A 161 -1.14 -7.93 -2.61
N ALA A 162 -1.99 -7.38 -3.46
CA ALA A 162 -3.06 -8.13 -4.10
C ALA A 162 -2.46 -9.28 -4.93
N VAL A 163 -2.95 -10.50 -4.72
CA VAL A 163 -2.63 -11.61 -5.61
C VAL A 163 -3.28 -11.31 -6.97
N PRO A 164 -2.52 -11.31 -8.09
CA PRO A 164 -3.04 -11.05 -9.42
C PRO A 164 -4.21 -11.96 -9.74
N ASP A 165 -5.22 -11.40 -10.40
CA ASP A 165 -6.42 -12.10 -10.87
C ASP A 165 -7.26 -12.79 -9.77
N MET A 166 -6.95 -12.55 -8.49
CA MET A 166 -7.62 -13.17 -7.34
C MET A 166 -8.36 -12.15 -6.47
N GLN A 167 -8.77 -11.02 -7.05
CA GLN A 167 -9.57 -10.00 -6.36
C GLN A 167 -11.06 -10.20 -6.65
N ARG A 168 -11.86 -10.31 -5.59
CA ARG A 168 -13.32 -10.49 -5.60
C ARG A 168 -13.84 -11.69 -6.41
N ILE A 169 -13.03 -12.72 -6.60
CA ILE A 169 -13.44 -13.96 -7.27
C ILE A 169 -14.40 -14.72 -6.34
N ASN A 170 -15.67 -14.81 -6.73
CA ASN A 170 -16.75 -15.34 -5.89
C ASN A 170 -16.84 -14.64 -4.51
N GLY A 171 -16.62 -13.32 -4.48
CA GLY A 171 -16.65 -12.52 -3.25
C GLY A 171 -15.46 -12.79 -2.32
N MET A 172 -14.34 -13.29 -2.84
CA MET A 172 -13.10 -13.52 -2.09
C MET A 172 -11.96 -12.78 -2.76
N SER A 173 -11.11 -12.15 -1.95
CA SER A 173 -9.91 -11.46 -2.41
C SER A 173 -8.69 -11.99 -1.70
N LEU A 174 -7.63 -12.34 -2.44
CA LEU A 174 -6.40 -12.88 -1.88
C LEU A 174 -5.29 -11.82 -1.85
N PHE A 175 -4.51 -11.83 -0.77
CA PHE A 175 -3.38 -10.94 -0.57
C PHE A 175 -2.17 -11.72 -0.09
N TRP A 176 -1.00 -11.41 -0.63
CA TRP A 176 0.25 -11.69 0.07
C TRP A 176 0.38 -10.74 1.23
N ALA A 177 0.60 -11.27 2.44
CA ALA A 177 0.96 -10.51 3.62
C ALA A 177 2.44 -10.77 3.93
N PHE A 178 3.27 -9.74 3.75
CA PHE A 178 4.72 -9.80 3.98
C PHE A 178 5.04 -9.44 5.42
N HIS A 179 5.92 -10.22 6.05
CA HIS A 179 6.39 -9.94 7.40
C HIS A 179 7.77 -10.54 7.61
N GLN A 180 8.71 -9.74 8.12
CA GLN A 180 10.10 -10.14 8.35
C GLN A 180 10.74 -10.70 7.07
N ASP A 181 11.23 -11.93 7.12
CA ASP A 181 11.82 -12.68 6.00
C ASP A 181 10.84 -13.67 5.37
N LYS A 182 9.53 -13.47 5.60
CA LYS A 182 8.46 -14.40 5.20
C LYS A 182 7.30 -13.68 4.53
N TYR A 183 6.43 -14.49 3.93
CA TYR A 183 5.11 -14.09 3.50
C TYR A 183 4.11 -15.23 3.74
N ARG A 184 2.84 -14.88 3.86
CA ARG A 184 1.71 -15.83 3.76
C ARG A 184 0.67 -15.31 2.79
N ILE A 185 -0.27 -16.15 2.36
CA ILE A 185 -1.42 -15.70 1.58
C ILE A 185 -2.65 -15.72 2.49
N ILE A 186 -3.29 -14.57 2.59
CA ILE A 186 -4.55 -14.39 3.30
C ILE A 186 -5.69 -14.21 2.29
N MET A 187 -6.90 -14.54 2.70
CA MET A 187 -8.13 -14.27 1.97
C MET A 187 -9.04 -13.40 2.84
N THR A 188 -9.69 -12.43 2.21
CA THR A 188 -10.76 -11.62 2.83
C THR A 188 -12.03 -11.79 2.02
N ARG A 189 -13.15 -12.04 2.70
CA ARG A 189 -14.48 -12.11 2.07
C ARG A 189 -15.11 -10.74 1.94
N ASP A 190 -15.87 -10.54 0.87
CA ASP A 190 -16.78 -9.42 0.73
C ASP A 190 -17.88 -9.51 1.82
N GLY A 191 -18.49 -8.37 2.16
CA GLY A 191 -19.59 -8.26 3.13
C GLY A 191 -19.18 -7.70 4.49
N HIS A 192 -20.18 -7.37 5.31
CA HIS A 192 -20.02 -6.58 6.54
C HIS A 192 -18.95 -7.07 7.53
N GLY A 193 -18.73 -8.39 7.60
CA GLY A 193 -17.77 -8.99 8.54
C GLY A 193 -16.32 -8.98 8.04
N HIS A 194 -16.12 -8.87 6.72
CA HIS A 194 -14.82 -9.02 6.06
C HIS A 194 -14.00 -10.19 6.62
N GLU A 195 -14.64 -11.36 6.75
CA GLU A 195 -14.01 -12.52 7.37
C GLU A 195 -12.70 -12.86 6.67
N ASP A 196 -11.66 -13.10 7.47
CA ASP A 196 -10.32 -13.36 7.01
C ASP A 196 -9.83 -14.76 7.40
N GLN A 197 -9.02 -15.37 6.54
CA GLN A 197 -8.38 -16.65 6.82
C GLN A 197 -7.03 -16.78 6.11
N VAL A 198 -6.16 -17.64 6.63
CA VAL A 198 -4.95 -18.07 5.92
C VAL A 198 -5.34 -19.06 4.81
N THR A 199 -4.86 -18.84 3.60
CA THR A 199 -4.98 -19.80 2.49
C THR A 199 -3.66 -20.51 2.18
N VAL A 200 -2.54 -19.84 2.46
CA VAL A 200 -1.20 -20.42 2.38
C VAL A 200 -0.43 -19.96 3.62
N GLU A 201 0.06 -20.91 4.40
CA GLU A 201 0.90 -20.68 5.58
C GLU A 201 2.22 -19.97 5.25
N ASP A 202 2.92 -19.52 6.29
CA ASP A 202 4.19 -18.82 6.16
C ASP A 202 5.20 -19.57 5.29
N ARG A 203 5.76 -18.84 4.34
CA ARG A 203 6.83 -19.27 3.46
C ARG A 203 7.97 -18.25 3.53
N PRO A 204 9.24 -18.71 3.45
CA PRO A 204 10.36 -17.79 3.41
C PRO A 204 10.37 -17.02 2.09
N LEU A 205 10.80 -15.76 2.13
CA LEU A 205 10.94 -14.92 0.93
C LEU A 205 11.95 -15.48 -0.07
N THR A 206 12.87 -16.34 0.37
CA THR A 206 13.81 -17.05 -0.51
C THR A 206 13.14 -17.95 -1.55
N MET A 207 11.84 -18.23 -1.42
CA MET A 207 11.06 -18.90 -2.47
C MET A 207 10.85 -18.01 -3.70
N TRP A 208 10.91 -16.69 -3.55
CA TRP A 208 10.84 -15.74 -4.65
C TRP A 208 12.25 -15.53 -5.16
N ARG A 209 12.63 -16.28 -6.20
CA ARG A 209 13.99 -16.23 -6.78
C ARG A 209 14.39 -14.81 -7.24
N SER A 210 13.43 -14.00 -7.64
CA SER A 210 13.65 -12.60 -8.01
C SER A 210 14.00 -11.69 -6.81
N LEU A 211 13.84 -12.17 -5.58
CA LEU A 211 14.16 -11.46 -4.33
C LEU A 211 15.39 -12.06 -3.64
N THR A 212 16.04 -13.07 -4.24
CA THR A 212 17.29 -13.65 -3.74
C THR A 212 18.44 -13.08 -4.56
N GLY A 213 19.13 -12.07 -4.02
CA GLY A 213 20.28 -11.39 -4.60
C GLY A 213 21.40 -11.22 -3.59
#